data_AF-A0A0B1S2D3-F1
#
_entry.id   AF-A0A0B1S2D3-F1
#
_cell.length_a   1.000
_cell.length_b   1.000
_cell.length_c   1.000
_cell.angle_alpha   90.00
_cell.angle_beta   90.00
_cell.angle_gamma   90.00
#
_symmetry.space_group_name_H-M   'P 1'
#
loop_
_entity.id
_entity.type
_entity.pdbx_description
1 polymer ?
#
loop_
_entity_poly.entity_id
_entity_poly.type
_entity_poly.pdbx_seq_one_letter_code
_entity_poly.pdbx_strand_id
1 'polypeptide(L)' 'QQFYQKVQYEESIRKSEEQYKQRIADQQGVGDFMRQIISIENDMSISSAEAEQRENRLKYGNPVAARLLDDLD' A
#
# COMPACT_ATOMS: atom_id res chain seq x y z
N GLN A 1 -2.14 21.68 20.15
CA GLN A 1 -0.98 21.71 19.24
C GLN A 1 -0.25 20.36 19.14
N GLN A 2 -0.08 19.59 20.23
CA GLN A 2 0.59 18.28 20.19
C GLN A 2 -0.08 17.21 19.32
N PHE A 3 -1.42 17.20 19.24
CA PHE A 3 -2.16 16.25 18.39
C PHE A 3 -1.79 16.37 16.91
N TYR A 4 -1.67 17.60 16.41
CA TYR A 4 -1.34 17.85 15.00
C TYR A 4 0.08 17.38 14.67
N GLN A 5 1.03 17.58 15.58
CA GLN A 5 2.40 17.09 15.42
C GLN A 5 2.47 15.56 15.39
N LYS A 6 1.65 14.88 16.21
CA LYS A 6 1.57 13.42 16.23
C LYS A 6 1.02 12.86 14.90
N VAL A 7 -0.08 13.42 14.40
CA VAL A 7 -0.66 13.00 13.11
C VAL A 7 0.34 13.18 11.97
N GLN A 8 1.02 14.34 11.91
CA GLN A 8 2.04 14.59 10.88
C GLN A 8 3.23 13.62 10.98
N TYR A 9 3.63 13.24 12.20
CA TYR A 9 4.67 12.24 12.41
C TYR A 9 4.23 10.86 11.91
N GLU A 10 3.03 10.40 12.27
CA GLU A 10 2.47 9.13 11.80
C GLU A 10 2.33 9.08 10.27
N GLU A 11 1.86 10.18 9.65
CA GLU A 11 1.81 10.29 8.19
C GLU A 11 3.19 10.22 7.54
N SER A 12 4.22 10.80 8.17
CA SER A 12 5.59 10.77 7.66
C SER A 12 6.20 9.36 7.70
N ILE A 13 5.92 8.60 8.77
CA ILE A 13 6.35 7.20 8.91
C ILE A 13 5.68 6.36 7.83
N ARG A 14 4.36 6.46 7.70
CA ARG A 14 3.58 5.71 6.69
C ARG A 14 4.09 5.98 5.28
N LYS A 15 4.30 7.24 4.90
CA LYS A 15 4.86 7.60 3.58
C LYS A 15 6.26 7.03 3.36
N SER A 16 7.09 7.02 4.40
CA SER A 16 8.45 6.45 4.32
C SER A 16 8.40 4.94 4.07
N GLU A 17 7.50 4.23 4.76
CA GLU A 17 7.29 2.79 4.57
C GLU A 17 6.74 2.48 3.18
N GLU A 18 5.72 3.19 2.71
CA GLU A 18 5.17 3.06 1.35
C GLU A 18 6.26 3.27 0.29
N GLN A 19 7.12 4.29 0.46
CA GLN A 19 8.25 4.54 -0.45
C GLN A 19 9.33 3.45 -0.40
N TYR A 20 9.55 2.84 0.76
CA TYR A 20 10.46 1.71 0.89
C TYR A 20 9.91 0.49 0.17
N LYS A 21 8.65 0.10 0.46
CA LYS A 21 7.98 -1.03 -0.18
C LYS A 21 7.89 -0.85 -1.70
N GLN A 22 7.58 0.36 -2.17
CA GLN A 22 7.56 0.67 -3.60
C GLN A 22 8.93 0.46 -4.26
N ARG A 23 10.02 0.90 -3.64
CA ARG A 23 11.37 0.69 -4.18
C ARG A 23 11.73 -0.78 -4.29
N ILE A 24 11.39 -1.58 -3.29
CA ILE A 24 11.64 -3.01 -3.32
C ILE A 24 10.74 -3.69 -4.37
N ALA A 25 9.47 -3.29 -4.50
CA ALA A 25 8.57 -3.78 -5.52
C ALA A 25 9.05 -3.44 -6.95
N ASP A 26 9.58 -2.23 -7.16
CA ASP A 26 10.18 -1.82 -8.45
C ASP A 26 11.40 -2.69 -8.79
N GLN A 27 12.27 -3.00 -7.82
CA GLN A 27 13.42 -3.90 -8.03
C GLN A 27 13.01 -5.32 -8.40
N GLN A 28 11.85 -5.77 -7.92
CA GLN A 28 11.31 -7.10 -8.18
C GLN A 28 10.39 -7.15 -9.42
N GLY A 29 10.22 -6.04 -10.13
CA GLY A 29 9.38 -5.95 -11.34
C GLY A 29 7.87 -5.94 -11.06
N VAL A 30 7.46 -5.73 -9.81
CA VAL A 30 6.04 -5.66 -9.37
C VAL A 30 5.64 -4.26 -8.91
N GLY A 31 6.39 -3.24 -9.32
CA GLY A 31 6.18 -1.85 -8.93
C GLY A 31 4.79 -1.30 -9.27
N ASP A 32 4.24 -1.64 -10.45
CA ASP A 32 2.89 -1.20 -10.85
C ASP A 32 1.78 -1.88 -10.05
N PHE A 33 2.03 -3.10 -9.57
CA PHE A 33 1.12 -3.78 -8.67
C PHE A 33 1.10 -3.07 -7.31
N MET A 34 2.27 -2.77 -6.73
CA MET A 34 2.38 -2.04 -5.47
C MET A 34 1.70 -0.67 -5.53
N ARG A 35 1.89 0.09 -6.62
CA ARG A 35 1.21 1.39 -6.82
C ARG A 35 -0.32 1.26 -6.77
N GLN A 36 -0.89 0.18 -7.31
CA GLN A 36 -2.33 -0.05 -7.29
C GLN A 36 -2.84 -0.40 -5.89
N ILE A 37 -2.09 -1.21 -5.13
CA ILE A 37 -2.41 -1.53 -3.73
C ILE A 37 -2.42 -0.24 -2.89
N ILE A 38 -1.33 0.54 -2.94
CA ILE A 38 -1.22 1.82 -2.21
C ILE A 38 -2.34 2.78 -2.61
N SER A 39 -2.72 2.82 -3.89
CA SER A 39 -3.82 3.67 -4.37
C SER A 39 -5.17 3.24 -3.82
N ILE A 40 -5.41 1.95 -3.61
CA ILE A 40 -6.67 1.43 -3.04
C ILE A 40 -6.73 1.73 -1.54
N GLU A 41 -5.63 1.49 -0.81
CA GLU A 41 -5.55 1.74 0.63
C GLU A 41 -5.72 3.23 0.98
N ASN A 42 -5.24 4.13 0.11
CA ASN A 42 -5.35 5.57 0.29
C ASN A 42 -6.63 6.19 -0.31
N ASP A 43 -7.48 5.40 -0.98
CA ASP A 43 -8.72 5.90 -1.57
C ASP A 43 -9.78 6.11 -0.49
N MET A 44 -9.84 7.33 0.04
CA MET A 44 -10.86 7.74 1.02
C MET A 44 -12.27 7.85 0.44
N SER A 45 -12.44 7.71 -0.89
CA SER A 45 -13.76 7.77 -1.54
C SER A 45 -14.53 6.46 -1.50
N ILE A 46 -13.85 5.35 -1.16
CA ILE A 46 -14.44 4.02 -1.04
C ILE A 46 -14.48 3.56 0.42
N SER A 47 -15.40 2.64 0.70
CA SER A 47 -15.47 2.00 2.02
C SER A 47 -14.28 1.05 2.22
N SER A 48 -13.91 0.77 3.47
CA SER A 48 -12.88 -0.21 3.80
C SER A 48 -13.18 -1.61 3.23
N ALA A 49 -14.45 -2.03 3.27
CA ALA A 49 -14.88 -3.30 2.68
C ALA A 49 -14.71 -3.33 1.14
N GLU A 50 -14.95 -2.21 0.48
CA GLU A 50 -14.72 -2.10 -0.97
C GLU A 50 -13.22 -2.09 -1.30
N ALA A 51 -12.42 -1.39 -0.50
CA ALA A 51 -10.97 -1.39 -0.64
C ALA A 51 -10.42 -2.82 -0.52
N GLU A 52 -10.81 -3.56 0.51
CA GLU A 52 -10.41 -4.96 0.72
C GLU A 52 -10.84 -5.87 -0.45
N GLN A 53 -12.04 -5.67 -1.02
CA GLN A 53 -12.46 -6.42 -2.20
C GLN A 53 -11.62 -6.10 -3.44
N ARG A 54 -11.26 -4.83 -3.65
CA ARG A 54 -10.42 -4.42 -4.78
C ARG A 54 -9.01 -4.95 -4.62
N GLU A 55 -8.45 -4.86 -3.43
CA GLU A 55 -7.13 -5.39 -3.08
C GLU A 55 -7.07 -6.90 -3.30
N ASN A 56 -8.06 -7.64 -2.79
CA ASN A 56 -8.16 -9.08 -3.01
C ASN A 56 -8.25 -9.43 -4.49
N ARG A 57 -9.10 -8.73 -5.28
CA ARG A 57 -9.19 -8.95 -6.73
C ARG A 57 -7.84 -8.74 -7.43
N LEU A 58 -7.08 -7.73 -7.03
CA LEU A 58 -5.74 -7.49 -7.52
C LEU A 58 -4.78 -8.63 -7.16
N LYS A 59 -4.76 -9.03 -5.89
CA LYS A 59 -3.93 -10.14 -5.39
C LYS A 59 -4.23 -11.46 -6.09
N TYR A 60 -5.51 -11.80 -6.30
CA TYR A 60 -5.92 -12.99 -7.06
C TYR A 60 -5.53 -12.92 -8.54
N GLY A 61 -5.57 -11.73 -9.15
CA GLY A 61 -5.15 -11.52 -10.54
C GLY A 61 -3.63 -11.60 -10.75
N ASN A 62 -2.84 -11.41 -9.69
CA ASN A 62 -1.39 -11.50 -9.73
C ASN A 62 -0.82 -12.16 -8.47
N PRO A 63 -0.95 -13.49 -8.34
CA PRO A 63 -0.56 -14.21 -7.13
C PRO A 63 0.96 -14.19 -6.86
N VAL A 64 1.77 -13.98 -7.90
CA VAL A 64 3.22 -13.83 -7.75
C VAL A 64 3.55 -12.50 -7.08
N ALA A 65 2.97 -11.40 -7.57
CA ALA A 65 3.14 -10.09 -6.95
C ALA A 65 2.52 -10.02 -5.55
N ALA A 66 1.40 -10.73 -5.32
CA ALA A 66 0.78 -10.82 -4.00
C ALA A 66 1.72 -11.46 -2.96
N ARG A 67 2.39 -12.58 -3.31
CA ARG A 67 3.36 -13.22 -2.41
C ARG A 67 4.53 -12.29 -2.08
N LEU A 68 5.02 -11.55 -3.07
CA LEU A 68 6.09 -10.58 -2.87
C LEU A 68 5.66 -9.41 -1.99
N LEU A 69 4.37 -9.06 -1.99
CA LEU A 69 3.80 -8.06 -1.10
C LEU A 69 3.76 -8.58 0.35
N ASP A 70 3.34 -9.83 0.54
CA ASP A 70 3.30 -10.48 1.86
C ASP A 70 4.71 -10.59 2.48
N ASP A 71 5.76 -10.72 1.66
CA ASP A 71 7.17 -10.71 2.11
C ASP A 71 7.67 -9.30 2.53
N LEU A 72 6.91 -8.24 2.23
CA LEU A 72 7.25 -6.85 2.55
C LEU A 72 6.47 -6.28 3.75
N ASP A 73 5.47 -7.00 4.25
CA ASP A 73 4.71 -6.70 5.47
C ASP A 73 5.37 -7.28 6.74
#